data_AF-A0A0K1PVE1-F1
#
_entry.id   AF-A0A0K1PVE1-F1
#
_cell.length_a   1.000
_cell.length_b   1.000
_cell.length_c   1.000
_cell.angle_alpha   90.00
_cell.angle_beta   90.00
_cell.angle_gamma   90.00
#
_symmetry.space_group_name_H-M   'P 1'
#
loop_
_entity.id
_entity.type
_entity.pdbx_description
1 polymer ?
#
loop_
_entity_poly.entity_id
_entity_poly.type
_entity_poly.pdbx_seq_one_letter_code
_entity_poly.pdbx_strand_id
1 'polypeptide(L)'
;MVAPVSLEHAARGISLPMTALDAFDTVTYAETLEGRLAAALEELSKREGRAAEKGWLATAHRHLVEARGSLGDLLVRALKLPELGAMRNERARALQGAAVDAVEALHPAIASAGGARSPLLEAIFRNLKLPPTRRSDRDSFEAFLETFEKRLGSTYVRRMIADTDYAPVEPALSRVRSSFAEWRNVFGSAPLEADATSALRAELESVASHLDLACRQAKLLAEAALLESTDIAESTNLFEKPKRRPAKKAELELAALSDLPLTSEAVAAAAPGEDEDEDEDEDEDDEDDEDEDEDEDDEDDEDDEDDEDEDEDDEDDEDEDDEDEDEDEDEDDEDEDEDEDDDDDDDDDDDDDDDDEDEDEDEDD
;
A
#
# COMPACT_ATOMS: atom_id res chain seq x y z
N MET A 1 56.30 19.14 24.84
CA MET A 1 55.05 19.40 25.59
C MET A 1 54.07 20.02 24.62
N VAL A 2 53.29 19.18 23.95
CA VAL A 2 52.23 19.60 23.02
C VAL A 2 50.93 19.42 23.80
N ALA A 3 50.16 20.49 23.94
CA ALA A 3 48.90 20.46 24.67
C ALA A 3 47.89 19.57 23.91
N PRO A 4 47.10 18.74 24.61
CA PRO A 4 46.02 17.99 23.98
C PRO A 4 44.94 18.98 23.51
N VAL A 5 44.67 18.98 22.21
CA VAL A 5 43.55 19.70 21.60
C VAL A 5 42.29 18.98 22.05
N SER A 6 41.46 19.66 22.85
CA SER A 6 40.16 19.17 23.30
C SER A 6 39.26 18.87 22.10
N LEU A 7 39.09 17.57 21.85
CA LEU A 7 38.32 16.99 20.75
C LEU A 7 36.90 16.65 21.23
N GLU A 8 36.24 17.58 21.93
CA GLU A 8 35.00 17.27 22.66
C GLU A 8 33.75 18.07 22.24
N HIS A 9 33.81 18.93 21.22
CA HIS A 9 32.67 19.83 20.94
C HIS A 9 32.20 19.92 19.48
N ALA A 10 32.57 19.00 18.57
CA ALA A 10 32.24 19.12 17.14
C ALA A 10 31.29 18.06 16.56
N ALA A 11 30.65 17.19 17.35
CA ALA A 11 29.79 16.13 16.79
C ALA A 11 28.58 15.73 17.65
N ARG A 12 28.01 16.66 18.42
CA ARG A 12 26.60 16.55 18.77
C ARG A 12 25.82 17.34 17.72
N GLY A 13 25.80 16.81 16.49
CA GLY A 13 24.74 17.17 15.57
C GLY A 13 23.46 16.86 16.32
N ILE A 14 22.72 17.90 16.68
CA ILE A 14 21.37 17.77 17.21
C ILE A 14 20.60 17.14 16.07
N SER A 15 20.53 15.81 16.05
CA SER A 15 19.64 15.10 15.16
C SER A 15 18.27 15.60 15.54
N LEU A 16 17.66 16.40 14.66
CA LEU A 16 16.27 16.82 14.82
C LEU A 16 15.44 15.56 15.09
N PRO A 17 14.45 15.64 15.99
CA PRO A 17 13.56 14.51 16.23
C PRO A 17 12.95 14.10 14.89
N MET A 18 13.10 12.82 14.56
CA MET A 18 12.60 12.26 13.30
C MET A 18 11.07 12.31 13.35
N THR A 19 10.44 12.93 12.35
CA THR A 19 8.98 12.98 12.30
C THR A 19 8.42 11.58 11.98
N ALA A 20 7.13 11.34 12.27
CA ALA A 20 6.48 10.08 11.89
C ALA A 20 6.52 9.83 10.37
N LEU A 21 6.47 10.90 9.56
CA LEU A 21 6.63 10.82 8.11
C LEU A 21 8.06 10.41 7.73
N ASP A 22 9.08 11.06 8.29
CA ASP A 22 10.49 10.68 8.06
C ASP A 22 10.77 9.24 8.49
N ALA A 23 10.16 8.83 9.61
CA ALA A 23 10.27 7.48 10.14
C ALA A 23 9.65 6.48 9.17
N PHE A 24 8.44 6.75 8.67
CA PHE A 24 7.78 5.93 7.67
C PHE A 24 8.58 5.84 6.36
N ASP A 25 9.08 6.96 5.85
CA ASP A 25 9.92 7.01 4.64
C ASP A 25 11.23 6.23 4.82
N THR A 26 11.84 6.30 6.01
CA THR A 26 13.05 5.51 6.33
C THR A 26 12.76 4.02 6.31
N VAL A 27 11.63 3.60 6.87
CA VAL A 27 11.24 2.19 6.93
C VAL A 27 10.92 1.66 5.52
N THR A 28 10.17 2.42 4.71
CA THR A 28 9.87 2.05 3.31
C THR A 28 11.11 2.07 2.42
N TYR A 29 12.04 3.00 2.65
CA TYR A 29 13.33 3.02 1.98
C TYR A 29 14.16 1.77 2.32
N ALA A 30 14.14 1.31 3.57
CA ALA A 30 14.82 0.07 3.94
C ALA A 30 14.27 -1.15 3.17
N GLU A 31 12.97 -1.19 2.86
CA GLU A 31 12.39 -2.28 2.05
C GLU A 31 12.90 -2.28 0.62
N THR A 32 12.90 -1.11 -0.01
CA THR A 32 13.41 -0.95 -1.38
C THR A 32 14.91 -1.20 -1.47
N LEU A 33 15.69 -0.74 -0.48
CA LEU A 33 17.13 -0.98 -0.43
C LEU A 33 17.48 -2.46 -0.26
N GLU A 34 16.71 -3.22 0.53
CA GLU A 34 16.92 -4.67 0.68
C GLU A 34 16.77 -5.38 -0.68
N GLY A 35 15.69 -5.10 -1.42
CA GLY A 35 15.47 -5.68 -2.75
C GLY A 35 16.60 -5.33 -3.73
N ARG A 36 17.09 -4.08 -3.70
CA ARG A 36 18.23 -3.64 -4.52
C ARG A 36 19.53 -4.34 -4.14
N LEU A 37 19.79 -4.53 -2.84
CA LEU A 37 20.96 -5.29 -2.35
C LEU A 37 20.89 -6.76 -2.76
N ALA A 38 19.70 -7.37 -2.73
CA ALA A 38 19.50 -8.74 -3.17
C ALA A 38 19.78 -8.89 -4.68
N ALA A 39 19.24 -8.00 -5.50
CA ALA A 39 19.51 -7.97 -6.95
C ALA A 39 21.00 -7.75 -7.26
N ALA A 40 21.65 -6.81 -6.57
CA ALA A 40 23.08 -6.56 -6.74
C ALA A 40 23.93 -7.77 -6.33
N LEU A 41 23.52 -8.49 -5.28
CA LEU A 41 24.19 -9.72 -4.86
C LEU A 41 24.04 -10.83 -5.90
N GLU A 42 22.86 -10.95 -6.51
CA GLU A 42 22.61 -11.89 -7.61
C GLU A 42 23.50 -11.57 -8.82
N GLU A 43 23.53 -10.31 -9.29
CA GLU A 43 24.39 -9.91 -10.41
C GLU A 43 25.88 -10.10 -10.11
N LEU A 44 26.33 -9.73 -8.91
CA LEU A 44 27.72 -9.91 -8.52
C LEU A 44 28.08 -11.40 -8.44
N SER A 45 27.12 -12.27 -8.07
CA SER A 45 27.35 -13.71 -7.98
C SER A 45 27.72 -14.35 -9.32
N LYS A 46 27.18 -13.82 -10.43
CA LYS A 46 27.43 -14.25 -11.81
C LYS A 46 28.87 -13.98 -12.27
N ARG A 47 29.57 -13.04 -11.62
CA ARG A 47 30.97 -12.72 -11.93
C ARG A 47 31.93 -13.71 -11.30
N GLU A 48 32.93 -14.14 -12.05
CA GLU A 48 34.01 -14.95 -11.51
C GLU A 48 34.92 -14.14 -10.56
N GLY A 49 35.43 -14.80 -9.52
CA GLY A 49 36.27 -14.17 -8.49
C GLY A 49 35.49 -13.31 -7.48
N ARG A 50 36.13 -12.25 -6.97
CA ARG A 50 35.55 -11.23 -6.08
C ARG A 50 34.93 -11.76 -4.78
N ALA A 51 35.61 -12.69 -4.13
CA ALA A 51 35.10 -13.34 -2.91
C ALA A 51 34.93 -12.35 -1.73
N ALA A 52 35.78 -11.31 -1.65
CA ALA A 52 35.69 -10.31 -0.60
C ALA A 52 34.47 -9.40 -0.78
N GLU A 53 34.26 -8.94 -2.01
CA GLU A 53 33.18 -8.07 -2.44
C GLU A 53 31.82 -8.76 -2.27
N LYS A 54 31.72 -10.03 -2.72
CA LYS A 54 30.55 -10.87 -2.46
C LYS A 54 30.28 -11.01 -0.96
N GLY A 55 31.33 -11.16 -0.15
CA GLY A 55 31.22 -11.23 1.30
C GLY A 55 30.73 -9.93 1.95
N TRP A 56 31.20 -8.77 1.50
CA TRP A 56 30.75 -7.47 1.98
C TRP A 56 29.30 -7.19 1.60
N LEU A 57 28.92 -7.45 0.34
CA LEU A 57 27.55 -7.23 -0.13
C LEU A 57 26.56 -8.18 0.54
N ALA A 58 26.92 -9.46 0.74
CA ALA A 58 26.12 -10.40 1.52
C ALA A 58 25.97 -9.97 2.99
N THR A 59 27.01 -9.35 3.56
CA THR A 59 26.96 -8.82 4.92
C THR A 59 26.08 -7.58 5.00
N ALA A 60 26.13 -6.69 4.01
CA ALA A 60 25.23 -5.55 3.88
C ALA A 60 23.76 -5.98 3.83
N HIS A 61 23.44 -6.92 2.92
CA HIS A 61 22.10 -7.48 2.78
C HIS A 61 21.60 -8.11 4.09
N ARG A 62 22.41 -8.97 4.71
CA ARG A 62 22.06 -9.63 5.98
C ARG A 62 21.82 -8.64 7.12
N HIS A 63 22.65 -7.61 7.28
CA HIS A 63 22.42 -6.59 8.30
C HIS A 63 21.06 -5.92 8.14
N LEU A 64 20.66 -5.62 6.90
CA LEU A 64 19.38 -4.99 6.64
C LEU A 64 18.20 -5.94 6.85
N VAL A 65 18.33 -7.21 6.43
CA VAL A 65 17.32 -8.26 6.68
C VAL A 65 17.11 -8.47 8.18
N GLU A 66 18.19 -8.59 8.95
CA GLU A 66 18.11 -8.77 10.41
C GLU A 66 17.46 -7.57 11.09
N ALA A 67 17.83 -6.34 10.70
CA ALA A 67 17.24 -5.12 11.23
C ALA A 67 15.76 -4.96 10.85
N ARG A 68 15.34 -5.45 9.68
CA ARG A 68 13.94 -5.45 9.24
C ARG A 68 13.10 -6.56 9.83
N GLY A 69 13.71 -7.63 10.33
CA GLY A 69 12.99 -8.76 10.92
C GLY A 69 12.05 -8.39 12.07
N SER A 70 12.25 -7.23 12.70
CA SER A 70 11.39 -6.71 13.76
C SER A 70 10.22 -5.82 13.30
N LEU A 71 10.06 -5.55 12.00
CA LEU A 71 8.98 -4.68 11.50
C LEU A 71 7.59 -5.28 11.71
N GLY A 72 7.42 -6.58 11.48
CA GLY A 72 6.09 -7.20 11.47
C GLY A 72 5.10 -6.45 10.58
N ASP A 73 3.96 -6.05 11.14
CA ASP A 73 2.90 -5.28 10.49
C ASP A 73 2.96 -3.76 10.78
N LEU A 74 4.11 -3.27 11.28
CA LEU A 74 4.26 -1.89 11.74
C LEU A 74 3.93 -0.85 10.67
N LEU A 75 4.36 -1.04 9.41
CA LEU A 75 4.05 -0.10 8.33
C LEU A 75 2.54 0.00 8.10
N VAL A 76 1.84 -1.13 8.08
CA VAL A 76 0.38 -1.18 7.91
C VAL A 76 -0.30 -0.48 9.09
N ARG A 77 0.12 -0.78 10.32
CA ARG A 77 -0.42 -0.13 11.52
C ARG A 77 -0.16 1.37 11.50
N ALA A 78 1.06 1.80 11.14
CA ALA A 78 1.47 3.19 11.07
C ALA A 78 0.58 3.99 10.11
N LEU A 79 0.08 3.40 9.02
CA LEU A 79 -0.84 4.11 8.12
C LEU A 79 -2.10 4.65 8.81
N LYS A 80 -2.50 4.14 9.97
CA LYS A 80 -3.60 4.68 10.79
C LYS A 80 -3.28 6.04 11.43
N LEU A 81 -2.01 6.41 11.55
CA LEU A 81 -1.62 7.71 12.08
C LEU A 81 -2.22 8.83 11.21
N PRO A 82 -2.77 9.90 11.82
CA PRO A 82 -3.45 10.95 11.09
C PRO A 82 -2.50 11.71 10.14
N GLU A 83 -1.26 11.95 10.56
CA GLU A 83 -0.23 12.61 9.75
C GLU A 83 0.23 11.79 8.52
N LEU A 84 -0.13 10.51 8.45
CA LEU A 84 0.20 9.64 7.31
C LEU A 84 -0.97 9.49 6.32
N GLY A 85 -1.94 10.42 6.32
CA GLY A 85 -3.09 10.41 5.42
C GLY A 85 -2.72 10.29 3.94
N ALA A 86 -1.73 11.05 3.46
CA ALA A 86 -1.24 10.94 2.08
C ALA A 86 -0.64 9.56 1.78
N MET A 87 0.17 9.01 2.70
CA MET A 87 0.77 7.68 2.56
C MET A 87 -0.28 6.59 2.52
N ARG A 88 -1.32 6.75 3.35
CA ARG A 88 -2.48 5.86 3.41
C ARG A 88 -3.18 5.81 2.04
N ASN A 89 -3.42 6.97 1.44
CA ASN A 89 -4.04 7.07 0.12
C ASN A 89 -3.18 6.48 -1.00
N GLU A 90 -1.87 6.69 -0.95
CA GLU A 90 -0.94 6.10 -1.93
C GLU A 90 -0.88 4.58 -1.83
N ARG A 91 -0.84 4.05 -0.60
CA ARG A 91 -0.83 2.60 -0.34
C ARG A 91 -2.20 1.94 -0.55
N ALA A 92 -3.30 2.71 -0.60
CA ALA A 92 -4.64 2.19 -0.85
C ALA A 92 -4.66 1.30 -2.10
N ARG A 93 -4.23 1.81 -3.25
CA ARG A 93 -4.26 1.02 -4.49
C ARG A 93 -3.48 -0.29 -4.41
N ALA A 94 -2.36 -0.30 -3.69
CA ALA A 94 -1.56 -1.50 -3.48
C ALA A 94 -2.30 -2.53 -2.60
N LEU A 95 -2.90 -2.09 -1.49
CA LEU A 95 -3.69 -2.96 -0.59
C LEU A 95 -4.95 -3.50 -1.30
N GLN A 96 -5.64 -2.65 -2.05
CA GLN A 96 -6.78 -3.02 -2.89
C GLN A 96 -6.36 -4.04 -3.95
N GLY A 97 -5.24 -3.80 -4.64
CA GLY A 97 -4.66 -4.75 -5.59
C GLY A 97 -4.37 -6.10 -4.95
N ALA A 98 -3.68 -6.13 -3.80
CA ALA A 98 -3.35 -7.35 -3.08
C ALA A 98 -4.59 -8.13 -2.62
N ALA A 99 -5.64 -7.44 -2.18
CA ALA A 99 -6.90 -8.07 -1.83
C ALA A 99 -7.63 -8.65 -3.05
N VAL A 100 -7.60 -7.97 -4.20
CA VAL A 100 -8.13 -8.52 -5.45
C VAL A 100 -7.30 -9.71 -5.93
N ASP A 101 -5.97 -9.64 -5.86
CA ASP A 101 -5.06 -10.75 -6.18
C ASP A 101 -5.35 -11.98 -5.31
N ALA A 102 -5.61 -11.78 -4.01
CA ALA A 102 -5.98 -12.87 -3.12
C ALA A 102 -7.31 -13.52 -3.51
N VAL A 103 -8.30 -12.72 -3.93
CA VAL A 103 -9.59 -13.22 -4.43
C VAL A 103 -9.42 -13.95 -5.76
N GLU A 104 -8.62 -13.43 -6.68
CA GLU A 104 -8.30 -14.10 -7.95
C GLU A 104 -7.59 -15.44 -7.72
N ALA A 105 -6.63 -15.49 -6.78
CA ALA A 105 -5.93 -16.72 -6.42
C ALA A 105 -6.81 -17.79 -5.75
N LEU A 106 -7.96 -17.40 -5.18
CA LEU A 106 -8.93 -18.34 -4.62
C LEU A 106 -9.62 -19.17 -5.71
N HIS A 107 -9.80 -18.62 -6.92
CA HIS A 107 -10.44 -19.32 -8.03
C HIS A 107 -9.71 -20.62 -8.43
N PRO A 108 -8.41 -20.61 -8.80
CA PRO A 108 -7.70 -21.84 -9.14
C PRO A 108 -7.58 -22.80 -7.95
N ALA A 109 -7.53 -22.31 -6.70
CA ALA A 109 -7.52 -23.17 -5.51
C ALA A 109 -8.81 -23.99 -5.39
N ILE A 110 -9.97 -23.36 -5.61
CA ILE A 110 -11.27 -24.04 -5.61
C ILE A 110 -11.37 -24.99 -6.81
N ALA A 111 -10.96 -24.54 -8.01
CA ALA A 111 -11.00 -25.36 -9.22
C ALA A 111 -10.14 -26.63 -9.09
N SER A 112 -8.98 -26.53 -8.41
CA SER A 112 -8.12 -27.67 -8.14
C SER A 112 -8.73 -28.66 -7.14
N ALA A 113 -9.52 -28.18 -6.17
CA ALA A 113 -10.16 -29.03 -5.16
C ALA A 113 -11.46 -29.68 -5.64
N GLY A 114 -12.33 -28.93 -6.33
CA GLY A 114 -13.69 -29.35 -6.70
C GLY A 114 -13.95 -29.46 -8.21
N GLY A 115 -12.92 -29.30 -9.05
CA GLY A 115 -13.03 -29.23 -10.51
C GLY A 115 -13.46 -27.86 -11.04
N ALA A 116 -13.27 -27.64 -12.35
CA ALA A 116 -13.59 -26.37 -13.02
C ALA A 116 -15.09 -26.00 -12.98
N ARG A 117 -15.96 -26.98 -12.77
CA ARG A 117 -17.42 -26.82 -12.60
C ARG A 117 -17.86 -26.95 -11.13
N SER A 118 -16.94 -26.73 -10.18
CA SER A 118 -17.29 -26.76 -8.76
C SER A 118 -18.44 -25.78 -8.48
N PRO A 119 -19.52 -26.21 -7.83
CA PRO A 119 -20.61 -25.30 -7.49
C PRO A 119 -20.18 -24.24 -6.46
N LEU A 120 -19.01 -24.39 -5.84
CA LEU A 120 -18.39 -23.35 -5.02
C LEU A 120 -17.94 -22.14 -5.84
N LEU A 121 -17.40 -22.39 -7.04
CA LEU A 121 -16.99 -21.32 -7.96
C LEU A 121 -18.21 -20.51 -8.36
N GLU A 122 -19.30 -21.18 -8.70
CA GLU A 122 -20.55 -20.52 -9.05
C GLU A 122 -21.11 -19.72 -7.86
N ALA A 123 -21.13 -20.30 -6.66
CA ALA A 123 -21.65 -19.61 -5.48
C ALA A 123 -20.84 -18.34 -5.09
N ILE A 124 -19.52 -18.36 -5.28
CA ILE A 124 -18.64 -17.25 -4.86
C ILE A 124 -18.45 -16.23 -6.01
N PHE A 125 -18.17 -16.69 -7.22
CA PHE A 125 -17.71 -15.85 -8.33
C PHE A 125 -18.79 -15.47 -9.35
N ARG A 126 -20.03 -15.95 -9.23
CA ARG A 126 -21.11 -15.57 -10.16
C ARG A 126 -21.25 -14.03 -10.25
N ASN A 127 -21.06 -13.48 -11.45
CA ASN A 127 -21.11 -12.06 -11.76
C ASN A 127 -20.02 -11.18 -11.09
N LEU A 128 -18.94 -11.77 -10.60
CA LEU A 128 -17.85 -11.00 -9.97
C LEU A 128 -16.91 -10.43 -11.04
N LYS A 129 -16.77 -9.10 -11.09
CA LYS A 129 -15.87 -8.41 -12.02
C LYS A 129 -14.63 -7.91 -11.29
N LEU A 130 -13.57 -8.70 -11.25
CA LEU A 130 -12.34 -8.38 -10.50
C LEU A 130 -11.49 -7.26 -11.13
N PRO A 131 -11.31 -7.18 -12.46
CA PRO A 131 -10.46 -6.14 -13.05
C PRO A 131 -10.93 -4.70 -12.77
N PRO A 132 -12.23 -4.34 -12.89
CA PRO A 132 -12.72 -3.01 -12.52
C PRO A 132 -12.55 -2.69 -11.03
N THR A 133 -12.68 -3.69 -10.16
CA THR A 133 -12.54 -3.54 -8.70
C THR A 133 -11.14 -3.09 -8.29
N ARG A 134 -10.10 -3.28 -9.11
CA ARG A 134 -8.75 -2.76 -8.81
C ARG A 134 -8.64 -1.23 -8.90
N ARG A 135 -9.56 -0.60 -9.63
CA ARG A 135 -9.55 0.84 -9.94
C ARG A 135 -10.76 1.57 -9.37
N SER A 136 -11.63 0.87 -8.64
CA SER A 136 -12.76 1.49 -7.97
C SER A 136 -12.29 2.42 -6.86
N ASP A 137 -13.13 3.39 -6.52
CA ASP A 137 -12.95 4.19 -5.32
C ASP A 137 -13.07 3.32 -4.05
N ARG A 138 -12.72 3.92 -2.91
CA ARG A 138 -12.67 3.24 -1.61
C ARG A 138 -14.03 2.69 -1.18
N ASP A 139 -15.10 3.45 -1.37
CA ASP A 139 -16.42 3.09 -0.86
C ASP A 139 -17.02 1.97 -1.73
N SER A 140 -16.82 2.05 -3.05
CA SER A 140 -17.13 0.95 -3.98
C SER A 140 -16.33 -0.32 -3.67
N PHE A 141 -15.06 -0.19 -3.27
CA PHE A 141 -14.24 -1.34 -2.89
C PHE A 141 -14.71 -1.96 -1.57
N GLU A 142 -15.05 -1.15 -0.57
CA GLU A 142 -15.61 -1.64 0.70
C GLU A 142 -16.92 -2.42 0.48
N ALA A 143 -17.82 -1.88 -0.36
CA ALA A 143 -19.06 -2.58 -0.74
C ALA A 143 -18.79 -3.92 -1.45
N PHE A 144 -17.72 -3.99 -2.26
CA PHE A 144 -17.25 -5.24 -2.85
C PHE A 144 -16.79 -6.24 -1.78
N LEU A 145 -15.99 -5.81 -0.79
CA LEU A 145 -15.52 -6.66 0.30
C LEU A 145 -16.69 -7.24 1.11
N GLU A 146 -17.66 -6.40 1.48
CA GLU A 146 -18.86 -6.81 2.21
C GLU A 146 -19.68 -7.83 1.42
N THR A 147 -19.88 -7.58 0.12
CA THR A 147 -20.62 -8.50 -0.76
C THR A 147 -19.91 -9.84 -0.88
N PHE A 148 -18.58 -9.83 -1.03
CA PHE A 148 -17.78 -11.04 -1.14
C PHE A 148 -17.80 -11.86 0.16
N GLU A 149 -17.64 -11.21 1.31
CA GLU A 149 -17.73 -11.86 2.62
C GLU A 149 -19.13 -12.42 2.90
N LYS A 150 -20.19 -11.73 2.49
CA LYS A 150 -21.56 -12.25 2.59
C LYS A 150 -21.73 -13.56 1.80
N ARG A 151 -21.11 -13.66 0.61
CA ARG A 151 -21.11 -14.91 -0.18
C ARG A 151 -20.33 -16.02 0.52
N LEU A 152 -19.12 -15.72 1.00
CA LEU A 152 -18.30 -16.65 1.79
C LEU A 152 -19.00 -17.11 3.08
N GLY A 153 -19.76 -16.21 3.70
CA GLY A 153 -20.54 -16.46 4.92
C GLY A 153 -21.87 -17.16 4.69
N SER A 154 -22.27 -17.42 3.43
CA SER A 154 -23.50 -18.17 3.17
C SER A 154 -23.42 -19.58 3.76
N THR A 155 -24.55 -20.10 4.26
CA THR A 155 -24.61 -21.44 4.87
C THR A 155 -24.15 -22.53 3.89
N TYR A 156 -24.47 -22.37 2.60
CA TYR A 156 -24.06 -23.27 1.53
C TYR A 156 -22.53 -23.30 1.38
N VAL A 157 -21.90 -22.14 1.19
CA VAL A 157 -20.44 -22.02 1.01
C VAL A 157 -19.68 -22.50 2.25
N ARG A 158 -20.13 -22.13 3.46
CA ARG A 158 -19.52 -22.61 4.71
C ARG A 158 -19.56 -24.13 4.85
N ARG A 159 -20.68 -24.76 4.49
CA ARG A 159 -20.82 -26.23 4.52
C ARG A 159 -19.86 -26.90 3.54
N MET A 160 -19.70 -26.33 2.34
CA MET A 160 -18.78 -26.85 1.34
C MET A 160 -17.31 -26.72 1.74
N ILE A 161 -16.90 -25.56 2.24
CA ILE A 161 -15.50 -25.33 2.68
C ILE A 161 -15.16 -26.23 3.89
N ALA A 162 -16.14 -26.58 4.72
CA ALA A 162 -15.96 -27.51 5.82
C ALA A 162 -15.80 -28.98 5.38
N ASP A 163 -16.08 -29.30 4.11
CA ASP A 163 -15.82 -30.61 3.55
C ASP A 163 -14.30 -30.85 3.41
N THR A 164 -13.88 -32.08 3.65
CA THR A 164 -12.45 -32.46 3.62
C THR A 164 -11.88 -32.31 2.21
N ASP A 165 -12.70 -32.46 1.18
CA ASP A 165 -12.29 -32.30 -0.22
C ASP A 165 -11.84 -30.86 -0.54
N TYR A 166 -12.35 -29.86 0.19
CA TYR A 166 -11.96 -28.45 0.06
C TYR A 166 -10.88 -28.00 1.06
N ALA A 167 -10.31 -28.91 1.86
CA ALA A 167 -9.23 -28.57 2.79
C ALA A 167 -8.04 -27.83 2.14
N PRO A 168 -7.60 -28.15 0.89
CA PRO A 168 -6.55 -27.39 0.20
C PRO A 168 -6.88 -25.93 -0.12
N VAL A 169 -8.15 -25.52 -0.04
CA VAL A 169 -8.61 -24.15 -0.32
C VAL A 169 -8.36 -23.20 0.87
N GLU A 170 -8.26 -23.72 2.09
CA GLU A 170 -8.15 -22.91 3.30
C GLU A 170 -6.95 -21.93 3.30
N PRO A 171 -5.75 -22.26 2.79
CA PRO A 171 -4.66 -21.29 2.67
C PRO A 171 -5.01 -20.08 1.79
N ALA A 172 -5.74 -20.29 0.68
CA ALA A 172 -6.18 -19.20 -0.18
C ALA A 172 -7.26 -18.35 0.51
N LEU A 173 -8.21 -18.97 1.21
CA LEU A 173 -9.21 -18.26 2.01
C LEU A 173 -8.58 -17.45 3.14
N SER A 174 -7.58 -18.01 3.82
CA SER A 174 -6.82 -17.32 4.86
C SER A 174 -6.13 -16.07 4.29
N ARG A 175 -5.57 -16.15 3.08
CA ARG A 175 -4.99 -15.00 2.38
C ARG A 175 -6.02 -13.92 2.07
N VAL A 176 -7.20 -14.30 1.55
CA VAL A 176 -8.31 -13.37 1.32
C VAL A 176 -8.71 -12.67 2.62
N ARG A 177 -9.01 -13.44 3.68
CA ARG A 177 -9.39 -12.88 4.98
C ARG A 177 -8.31 -11.94 5.54
N SER A 178 -7.04 -12.32 5.43
CA SER A 178 -5.92 -11.49 5.88
C SER A 178 -5.85 -10.17 5.12
N SER A 179 -5.94 -10.20 3.78
CA SER A 179 -5.90 -8.99 2.95
C SER A 179 -7.08 -8.04 3.19
N PHE A 180 -8.27 -8.60 3.44
CA PHE A 180 -9.47 -7.82 3.75
C PHE A 180 -9.36 -7.18 5.13
N ALA A 181 -8.87 -7.95 6.12
CA ALA A 181 -8.62 -7.44 7.46
C ALA A 181 -7.55 -6.34 7.44
N GLU A 182 -6.50 -6.49 6.63
CA GLU A 182 -5.45 -5.48 6.46
C GLU A 182 -6.00 -4.17 5.89
N TRP A 183 -6.79 -4.26 4.81
CA TRP A 183 -7.48 -3.12 4.23
C TRP A 183 -8.36 -2.39 5.26
N ARG A 184 -9.25 -3.12 5.93
CA ARG A 184 -10.15 -2.52 6.94
C ARG A 184 -9.41 -2.02 8.17
N ASN A 185 -8.31 -2.65 8.53
CA ASN A 185 -7.46 -2.14 9.59
C ASN A 185 -6.94 -0.75 9.20
N VAL A 186 -6.46 -0.54 7.98
CA VAL A 186 -5.93 0.76 7.54
C VAL A 186 -7.03 1.82 7.35
N PHE A 187 -8.16 1.45 6.76
CA PHE A 187 -9.23 2.38 6.34
C PHE A 187 -10.46 2.40 7.24
N GLY A 188 -10.51 1.57 8.28
CA GLY A 188 -11.62 1.52 9.21
C GLY A 188 -11.86 2.86 9.89
N SER A 189 -13.14 3.16 10.15
CA SER A 189 -13.62 4.44 10.67
C SER A 189 -13.28 4.70 12.14
N ALA A 190 -12.77 3.71 12.88
CA ALA A 190 -12.43 3.88 14.29
C ALA A 190 -11.11 4.66 14.43
N PRO A 191 -11.13 5.90 14.99
CA PRO A 191 -9.90 6.63 15.27
C PRO A 191 -9.06 5.85 16.28
N LEU A 192 -7.74 5.94 16.15
CA LEU A 192 -6.85 5.42 17.18
C LEU A 192 -6.99 6.24 18.45
N GLU A 193 -7.09 5.57 19.60
CA GLU A 193 -6.98 6.21 20.91
C GLU A 193 -5.67 7.02 21.02
N ALA A 194 -5.69 8.14 21.74
CA ALA A 194 -4.54 9.05 21.84
C ALA A 194 -3.28 8.34 22.35
N ASP A 195 -3.43 7.49 23.36
CA ASP A 195 -2.33 6.68 23.93
C ASP A 195 -1.79 5.67 22.92
N ALA A 196 -2.67 5.01 22.15
CA ALA A 196 -2.28 4.06 21.11
C ALA A 196 -1.55 4.75 19.96
N THR A 197 -1.99 5.95 19.60
CA THR A 197 -1.35 6.80 18.57
C THR A 197 0.06 7.18 18.99
N SER A 198 0.23 7.67 20.23
CA SER A 198 1.54 8.04 20.78
C SER A 198 2.49 6.84 20.86
N ALA A 199 2.00 5.69 21.33
CA ALA A 199 2.77 4.45 21.38
C ALA A 199 3.23 3.98 20.00
N LEU A 200 2.34 4.06 19.00
CA LEU A 200 2.65 3.67 17.62
C LEU A 200 3.68 4.60 16.97
N ARG A 201 3.64 5.91 17.24
CA ARG A 201 4.69 6.84 16.81
C ARG A 201 6.04 6.50 17.41
N ALA A 202 6.09 6.29 18.73
CA ALA A 202 7.33 5.94 19.41
C ALA A 202 7.92 4.61 18.91
N GLU A 203 7.06 3.62 18.63
CA GLU A 203 7.46 2.34 18.02
C GLU A 203 8.05 2.57 16.62
N LEU A 204 7.36 3.33 15.76
CA LEU A 204 7.80 3.66 14.41
C LEU A 204 9.14 4.41 14.40
N GLU A 205 9.27 5.46 15.21
CA GLU A 205 10.49 6.25 15.35
C GLU A 205 11.67 5.43 15.86
N SER A 206 11.43 4.55 16.84
CA SER A 206 12.47 3.68 17.38
C SER A 206 12.97 2.68 16.34
N VAL A 207 12.05 2.07 15.57
CA VAL A 207 12.41 1.11 14.51
C VAL A 207 13.12 1.83 13.36
N ALA A 208 12.61 2.97 12.93
CA ALA A 208 13.21 3.77 11.87
C ALA A 208 14.62 4.25 12.25
N SER A 209 14.86 4.62 13.51
CA SER A 209 16.20 5.02 13.97
C SER A 209 17.20 3.86 13.91
N HIS A 210 16.74 2.64 14.23
CA HIS A 210 17.56 1.43 14.09
C HIS A 210 17.85 1.13 12.62
N LEU A 211 16.84 1.25 11.75
CA LEU A 211 16.96 1.01 10.32
C LEU A 211 17.82 2.05 9.60
N ASP A 212 17.77 3.33 9.98
CA ASP A 212 18.62 4.36 9.39
C ASP A 212 20.11 4.00 9.56
N LEU A 213 20.51 3.57 10.76
CA LEU A 213 21.87 3.10 11.01
C LEU A 213 22.20 1.86 10.16
N ALA A 214 21.31 0.87 10.10
CA ALA A 214 21.50 -0.34 9.30
C ALA A 214 21.62 -0.02 7.79
N CYS A 215 20.79 0.87 7.28
CA CYS A 215 20.83 1.34 5.88
C CYS A 215 22.16 2.02 5.57
N ARG A 216 22.66 2.89 6.46
CA ARG A 216 23.97 3.55 6.28
C ARG A 216 25.11 2.53 6.27
N GLN A 217 25.10 1.56 7.19
CA GLN A 217 26.10 0.50 7.24
C GLN A 217 26.07 -0.36 5.98
N ALA A 218 24.87 -0.77 5.54
CA ALA A 218 24.68 -1.56 4.33
C ALA A 218 25.17 -0.82 3.08
N LYS A 219 24.88 0.48 2.95
CA LYS A 219 25.37 1.31 1.84
C LYS A 219 26.89 1.37 1.80
N LEU A 220 27.55 1.66 2.92
CA LEU A 220 29.01 1.74 2.95
C LEU A 220 29.67 0.40 2.56
N LEU A 221 29.11 -0.72 3.00
CA LEU A 221 29.57 -2.05 2.60
C LEU A 221 29.33 -2.32 1.11
N ALA A 222 28.19 -1.89 0.58
CA ALA A 222 27.87 -2.02 -0.83
C ALA A 222 28.74 -1.14 -1.73
N GLU A 223 29.00 0.11 -1.33
CA GLU A 223 29.93 1.03 -2.01
C GLU A 223 31.34 0.42 -2.07
N ALA A 224 31.81 -0.17 -0.97
CA ALA A 224 33.09 -0.87 -0.94
C ALA A 224 33.11 -2.11 -1.84
N ALA A 225 32.00 -2.87 -1.91
CA ALA A 225 31.89 -4.07 -2.73
C ALA A 225 31.80 -3.79 -4.23
N LEU A 226 31.20 -2.66 -4.61
CA LEU A 226 30.90 -2.32 -6.01
C LEU A 226 31.85 -1.27 -6.60
N LEU A 227 32.94 -0.93 -5.91
CA LEU A 227 33.93 0.07 -6.37
C LEU A 227 34.49 -0.27 -7.77
N GLU A 228 34.69 -1.56 -8.08
CA GLU A 228 35.18 -2.06 -9.38
C GLU A 228 34.06 -2.59 -10.28
N SER A 229 32.79 -2.41 -9.90
CA SER A 229 31.61 -2.95 -10.60
C SER A 229 30.46 -1.95 -10.54
N THR A 230 30.73 -0.73 -10.99
CA THR A 230 29.77 0.39 -11.00
C THR A 230 28.54 0.09 -11.84
N ASP A 231 28.70 -0.74 -12.87
CA ASP A 231 27.62 -1.16 -13.76
C ASP A 231 26.54 -2.00 -13.05
N ILE A 232 26.92 -2.80 -12.04
CA ILE A 232 25.95 -3.49 -11.17
C ILE A 232 25.18 -2.47 -10.30
N ALA A 233 25.88 -1.45 -9.78
CA ALA A 233 25.25 -0.45 -8.94
C ALA A 233 24.22 0.40 -9.71
N GLU A 234 24.52 0.72 -10.97
CA GLU A 234 23.64 1.46 -11.89
C GLU A 234 22.44 0.61 -12.30
N SER A 235 22.66 -0.62 -12.80
CA SER A 235 21.57 -1.51 -13.24
C SER A 235 20.58 -1.87 -12.12
N THR A 236 21.04 -1.91 -10.87
CA THR A 236 20.19 -2.21 -9.70
C THR A 236 19.67 -0.96 -8.98
N ASN A 237 20.03 0.24 -9.44
CA ASN A 237 19.68 1.52 -8.81
C ASN A 237 20.04 1.59 -7.31
N LEU A 238 21.13 0.94 -6.90
CA LEU A 238 21.42 0.69 -5.49
C LEU A 238 21.63 1.96 -4.67
N PHE A 239 22.26 2.97 -5.27
CA PHE A 239 22.60 4.24 -4.63
C PHE A 239 21.63 5.38 -4.92
N GLU A 240 20.50 5.09 -5.58
CA GLU A 240 19.48 6.10 -5.80
C GLU A 240 18.95 6.58 -4.43
N LYS A 241 19.00 7.89 -4.22
CA LYS A 241 18.56 8.51 -2.97
C LYS A 241 17.05 8.29 -2.82
N PRO A 242 16.55 8.09 -1.59
CA PRO A 242 15.12 8.09 -1.36
C PRO A 242 14.51 9.38 -1.91
N LYS A 243 13.46 9.26 -2.72
CA LYS A 243 12.69 10.40 -3.22
C LYS A 243 12.02 11.07 -2.01
N ARG A 244 12.67 12.08 -1.46
CA ARG A 244 12.09 12.91 -0.39
C ARG A 244 10.94 13.71 -0.97
N ARG A 245 9.77 13.62 -0.36
CA ARG A 245 8.61 14.43 -0.75
C ARG A 245 8.92 15.90 -0.48
N PRO A 246 8.47 16.83 -1.34
CA PRO A 246 8.63 18.26 -1.08
C PRO A 246 7.85 18.62 0.19
N ALA A 247 8.56 19.14 1.20
CA ALA A 247 8.03 19.45 2.53
C ALA A 247 6.78 20.37 2.50
N LYS A 248 6.70 21.28 1.52
CA LYS A 248 5.56 22.20 1.34
C LYS A 248 4.20 21.51 1.23
N LYS A 249 4.12 20.28 0.68
CA LYS A 249 2.83 19.61 0.49
C LYS A 249 2.31 18.94 1.78
N ALA A 250 3.22 18.51 2.66
CA ALA A 250 2.86 17.89 3.92
C ALA A 250 2.41 18.92 4.96
N GLU A 251 3.00 20.11 4.96
CA GLU A 251 2.66 21.19 5.88
C GLU A 251 1.28 21.81 5.57
N LEU A 252 0.95 21.96 4.28
CA LEU A 252 -0.38 22.37 3.81
C LEU A 252 -1.49 21.34 4.13
N GLU A 253 -1.21 20.03 4.03
CA GLU A 253 -2.18 18.99 4.41
C GLU A 253 -2.37 18.91 5.94
N LEU A 254 -1.31 19.13 6.72
CA LEU A 254 -1.40 19.15 8.19
C LEU A 254 -2.15 20.39 8.69
N ALA A 255 -1.95 21.56 8.06
CA ALA A 255 -2.69 22.78 8.34
C ALA A 255 -4.19 22.65 7.97
N ALA A 256 -4.52 22.00 6.86
CA ALA A 256 -5.90 21.77 6.44
C ALA A 256 -6.69 20.84 7.39
N LEU A 257 -6.00 19.93 8.10
CA LEU A 257 -6.62 19.08 9.14
C LEU A 257 -6.80 19.80 10.47
N SER A 258 -6.07 20.89 10.71
CA SER A 258 -6.19 21.74 11.90
C SER A 258 -7.42 22.66 11.87
N ASP A 259 -8.00 22.89 10.69
CA ASP A 259 -9.04 23.90 10.45
C ASP A 259 -10.46 23.30 10.33
N LEU A 260 -10.64 22.04 10.76
CA LEU A 260 -11.96 21.45 10.87
C LEU A 260 -12.66 21.99 12.13
N PRO A 261 -13.79 22.71 12.01
CA PRO A 261 -14.52 23.22 13.16
C PRO A 261 -15.01 22.03 14.00
N LEU A 262 -14.54 21.94 15.25
CA LEU A 262 -15.13 21.10 16.28
C LEU A 262 -16.56 21.56 16.50
N THR A 263 -17.52 20.99 15.76
CA THR A 263 -18.95 21.18 16.03
C THR A 263 -19.29 20.46 17.33
N SER A 264 -19.11 21.21 18.42
CA SER A 264 -19.61 20.90 19.76
C SER A 264 -21.14 20.98 19.75
N GLU A 265 -21.80 19.90 19.34
CA GLU A 265 -23.26 19.81 19.41
C GLU A 265 -23.69 18.43 19.93
N ALA A 266 -23.57 18.21 21.25
CA ALA A 266 -24.37 17.22 21.99
C ALA A 266 -24.10 17.26 23.51
N VAL A 267 -24.49 18.32 24.22
CA VAL A 267 -25.02 18.17 25.60
C VAL A 267 -25.98 19.31 25.93
N ALA A 268 -27.27 19.08 25.66
CA ALA A 268 -28.36 19.90 26.20
C ALA A 268 -29.24 19.00 27.06
N ALA A 269 -29.04 19.02 28.38
CA ALA A 269 -30.07 18.67 29.35
C ALA A 269 -29.73 19.18 30.77
N ALA A 270 -30.65 20.02 31.28
CA ALA A 270 -30.98 20.26 32.70
C ALA A 270 -30.21 21.32 33.51
N ALA A 271 -30.78 22.54 33.58
CA ALA A 271 -31.45 23.12 34.77
C ALA A 271 -31.21 24.66 34.91
N PRO A 272 -32.22 25.45 35.36
CA PRO A 272 -32.13 26.91 35.46
C PRO A 272 -31.72 27.40 36.85
N GLY A 273 -30.98 28.51 36.91
CA GLY A 273 -30.62 29.22 38.14
C GLY A 273 -30.15 30.64 37.83
N GLU A 274 -30.72 31.59 38.55
CA GLU A 274 -30.70 33.06 38.40
C GLU A 274 -29.38 33.74 38.79
N ASP A 275 -29.36 35.07 38.57
CA ASP A 275 -28.50 36.14 39.14
C ASP A 275 -27.22 36.48 38.35
N GLU A 276 -27.16 37.60 37.61
CA GLU A 276 -27.01 39.03 38.00
C GLU A 276 -25.53 39.48 38.11
N ASP A 277 -25.30 40.72 37.66
CA ASP A 277 -24.11 41.59 37.72
C ASP A 277 -23.07 41.42 36.59
N GLU A 278 -23.03 42.30 35.59
CA GLU A 278 -22.56 43.72 35.56
C GLU A 278 -21.04 43.88 35.73
N ASP A 279 -20.47 44.60 34.75
CA ASP A 279 -19.17 45.28 34.68
C ASP A 279 -17.90 44.44 34.50
N GLU A 280 -17.24 44.62 33.35
CA GLU A 280 -15.99 45.40 33.30
C GLU A 280 -15.56 45.65 31.84
N ASP A 281 -15.36 46.93 31.54
CA ASP A 281 -14.68 47.48 30.37
C ASP A 281 -13.29 46.85 30.20
N GLU A 282 -12.85 46.62 28.96
CA GLU A 282 -11.45 46.92 28.60
C GLU A 282 -11.32 47.18 27.08
N ASP A 283 -10.83 48.40 26.84
CA ASP A 283 -10.48 49.08 25.61
C ASP A 283 -9.32 48.43 24.83
N GLU A 284 -9.17 48.89 23.57
CA GLU A 284 -7.90 49.03 22.81
C GLU A 284 -7.18 47.71 22.43
N ASP A 285 -6.50 47.52 21.31
CA ASP A 285 -5.96 48.32 20.20
C ASP A 285 -5.56 47.25 19.14
N ASP A 286 -5.56 47.56 17.84
CA ASP A 286 -4.33 47.66 17.01
C ASP A 286 -3.49 46.34 17.00
N GLU A 287 -3.22 45.67 15.89
CA GLU A 287 -2.55 46.21 14.71
C GLU A 287 -2.82 45.33 13.48
N ASP A 288 -2.99 46.06 12.39
CA ASP A 288 -2.82 45.72 10.98
C ASP A 288 -1.43 45.08 10.75
N ASP A 289 -1.37 43.85 10.20
CA ASP A 289 -0.12 43.30 9.68
C ASP A 289 -0.33 42.93 8.21
N GLU A 290 -0.24 43.98 7.39
CA GLU A 290 -0.04 43.95 5.95
C GLU A 290 1.40 43.44 5.67
N ASP A 291 1.61 42.13 5.64
CA ASP A 291 2.83 41.56 5.06
C ASP A 291 2.72 41.58 3.52
N GLU A 292 2.99 42.78 2.99
CA GLU A 292 3.52 43.01 1.64
C GLU A 292 4.95 42.45 1.57
N ASP A 293 5.14 41.19 1.18
CA ASP A 293 6.45 40.72 0.70
C ASP A 293 6.41 40.47 -0.81
N GLU A 294 6.70 41.59 -1.47
CA GLU A 294 7.36 41.84 -2.74
C GLU A 294 7.83 40.64 -3.56
N ASP A 295 7.33 40.66 -4.80
CA ASP A 295 7.93 40.05 -5.99
C ASP A 295 9.45 40.28 -6.07
N GLU A 296 10.22 39.19 -6.16
CA GLU A 296 11.49 39.22 -6.92
C GLU A 296 11.38 38.21 -8.07
N ASP A 297 11.13 38.79 -9.25
CA ASP A 297 11.45 38.26 -10.57
C ASP A 297 12.80 37.53 -10.58
N ASP A 298 12.78 36.26 -10.99
CA ASP A 298 13.97 35.59 -11.55
C ASP A 298 13.58 35.03 -12.93
N GLU A 299 13.27 35.96 -13.84
CA GLU A 299 13.37 35.76 -15.28
C GLU A 299 14.84 35.97 -15.69
N ASP A 300 15.64 34.90 -15.76
CA ASP A 300 16.81 34.83 -16.66
C ASP A 300 17.39 33.40 -16.70
N ASP A 301 17.08 32.63 -17.75
CA ASP A 301 18.09 32.09 -18.68
C ASP A 301 17.37 31.26 -19.77
N GLU A 302 16.83 31.98 -20.75
CA GLU A 302 16.78 31.45 -22.12
C GLU A 302 18.19 31.60 -22.71
N ASP A 303 19.00 30.54 -22.78
CA ASP A 303 19.98 30.44 -23.86
C ASP A 303 20.56 29.02 -24.06
N ASP A 304 20.95 28.81 -25.32
CA ASP A 304 21.70 27.72 -25.91
C ASP A 304 20.97 26.39 -26.14
N GLU A 305 20.34 26.22 -27.30
CA GLU A 305 20.96 25.99 -28.64
C GLU A 305 21.45 24.54 -28.80
N ASP A 306 20.77 23.87 -29.73
CA ASP A 306 21.38 23.15 -30.84
C ASP A 306 22.29 21.95 -30.52
N ASP A 307 21.72 20.75 -30.63
CA ASP A 307 22.49 19.60 -31.13
C ASP A 307 21.55 18.73 -32.00
N GLU A 308 21.23 19.28 -33.17
CA GLU A 308 21.00 18.49 -34.37
C GLU A 308 22.34 17.89 -34.82
N ASP A 309 22.52 16.58 -34.65
CA ASP A 309 23.42 15.74 -35.47
C ASP A 309 22.93 14.28 -35.27
N GLU A 310 22.16 13.72 -36.21
CA GLU A 310 22.64 13.05 -37.44
C GLU A 310 23.65 11.93 -37.16
N ASP A 311 23.17 10.68 -37.26
CA ASP A 311 23.84 9.49 -37.82
C ASP A 311 22.87 8.31 -37.55
N GLU A 312 21.95 7.97 -38.45
CA GLU A 312 22.15 7.19 -39.69
C GLU A 312 23.10 5.98 -39.51
N ASP A 313 22.57 4.83 -39.93
CA ASP A 313 23.25 3.55 -40.22
C ASP A 313 23.77 2.68 -39.05
N ASP A 314 22.99 1.65 -38.72
CA ASP A 314 23.49 0.28 -38.96
C ASP A 314 22.31 -0.70 -39.18
N GLU A 315 21.83 -0.72 -40.42
CA GLU A 315 21.28 -1.94 -41.01
C GLU A 315 22.46 -2.84 -41.39
N ASP A 316 22.77 -3.84 -40.56
CA ASP A 316 23.61 -4.99 -40.95
C ASP A 316 23.08 -6.21 -40.16
N ASP A 317 22.15 -6.96 -40.75
CA ASP A 317 22.37 -8.09 -41.68
C ASP A 317 22.51 -9.42 -40.93
N GLU A 318 21.66 -10.36 -41.37
CA GLU A 318 21.96 -11.76 -41.63
C GLU A 318 22.47 -12.65 -40.47
N ASP A 319 21.58 -13.54 -40.00
CA ASP A 319 21.68 -15.01 -40.21
C ASP A 319 20.69 -15.71 -39.25
N GLU A 320 19.62 -16.34 -39.74
CA GLU A 320 19.60 -17.74 -40.20
C GLU A 320 20.05 -18.75 -39.12
N ASP A 321 19.06 -19.31 -38.41
CA ASP A 321 18.99 -20.72 -37.95
C ASP A 321 17.66 -20.85 -37.17
N ASP A 322 16.54 -21.29 -37.76
CA ASP A 322 16.29 -22.61 -38.34
C ASP A 322 16.51 -23.75 -37.33
N GLU A 323 15.63 -23.86 -36.33
CA GLU A 323 15.28 -25.18 -35.76
C GLU A 323 13.77 -25.21 -35.51
N ASP A 324 13.05 -25.55 -36.59
CA ASP A 324 11.80 -26.30 -36.56
C ASP A 324 11.99 -27.55 -35.68
N GLU A 325 11.38 -27.59 -34.50
CA GLU A 325 10.98 -28.83 -33.85
C GLU A 325 9.45 -28.89 -33.82
N ASP A 326 8.92 -29.24 -34.99
CA ASP A 326 7.67 -29.98 -35.16
C ASP A 326 7.75 -31.27 -34.30
N GLU A 327 7.08 -31.27 -33.16
CA GLU A 327 6.55 -32.51 -32.58
C GLU A 327 5.02 -32.48 -32.67
N ASP A 328 4.57 -32.90 -33.85
CA ASP A 328 3.28 -33.52 -34.09
C ASP A 328 3.02 -34.62 -33.05
N GLU A 329 2.11 -34.37 -32.10
CA GLU A 329 1.31 -35.43 -31.48
C GLU A 329 -0.17 -35.15 -31.76
N ASP A 330 -0.53 -35.40 -33.02
CA ASP A 330 -1.84 -35.96 -33.37
C ASP A 330 -2.02 -37.27 -32.58
N GLU A 331 -3.09 -37.40 -31.81
CA GLU A 331 -3.97 -38.58 -31.83
C GLU A 331 -5.18 -38.41 -30.87
N ASP A 332 -6.32 -38.92 -31.35
CA ASP A 332 -7.61 -39.18 -30.68
C ASP A 332 -8.63 -38.04 -30.56
N ASP A 333 -9.14 -37.64 -31.72
CA ASP A 333 -10.42 -38.15 -32.27
C ASP A 333 -11.27 -39.03 -31.32
N GLU A 334 -12.14 -38.42 -30.51
CA GLU A 334 -13.37 -39.06 -30.03
C GLU A 334 -14.58 -38.13 -30.26
N ASP A 335 -15.12 -38.23 -31.48
CA ASP A 335 -16.53 -38.02 -31.80
C ASP A 335 -17.41 -38.82 -30.82
N GLU A 336 -18.13 -38.13 -29.93
CA GLU A 336 -19.41 -38.63 -29.40
C GLU A 336 -20.48 -37.57 -29.60
N ASP A 337 -21.09 -37.65 -30.79
CA ASP A 337 -22.47 -37.27 -31.04
C ASP A 337 -23.39 -37.97 -30.02
N GLU A 338 -24.00 -37.23 -29.11
CA GLU A 338 -25.30 -37.60 -28.55
C GLU A 338 -26.24 -36.39 -28.61
N ASP A 339 -26.95 -36.33 -29.73
CA ASP A 339 -28.30 -35.77 -29.85
C ASP A 339 -29.20 -36.34 -28.74
N GLU A 340 -29.75 -35.49 -27.86
CA GLU A 340 -31.09 -35.72 -27.30
C GLU A 340 -31.87 -34.40 -27.25
N ASP A 341 -32.80 -34.32 -28.20
CA ASP A 341 -34.04 -33.54 -28.16
C ASP A 341 -34.82 -33.74 -26.85
N ASP A 342 -35.39 -32.66 -26.31
CA ASP A 342 -36.80 -32.55 -25.83
C ASP A 342 -36.95 -31.12 -25.24
N ASP A 343 -37.61 -30.19 -25.93
CA ASP A 343 -39.07 -29.98 -25.85
C ASP A 343 -39.60 -30.06 -24.39
N ASP A 344 -39.80 -28.89 -23.78
CA ASP A 344 -41.04 -28.64 -23.02
C ASP A 344 -41.32 -27.13 -22.94
N ASP A 345 -42.24 -26.71 -23.82
CA ASP A 345 -43.25 -25.70 -23.56
C ASP A 345 -43.92 -25.96 -22.18
N ASP A 346 -44.07 -24.92 -21.37
CA ASP A 346 -45.32 -24.60 -20.65
C ASP A 346 -45.04 -23.32 -19.84
N ASP A 347 -45.63 -22.17 -20.19
CA ASP A 347 -47.01 -21.73 -19.87
C ASP A 347 -47.25 -21.43 -18.38
N ASP A 348 -48.22 -20.53 -18.15
CA ASP A 348 -48.74 -19.98 -16.89
C ASP A 348 -47.92 -18.81 -16.29
N ASP A 349 -48.29 -17.54 -16.53
CA ASP A 349 -49.59 -16.88 -16.26
C ASP A 349 -49.99 -17.05 -14.78
N ASP A 350 -49.84 -15.97 -14.00
CA ASP A 350 -50.78 -15.49 -12.96
C ASP A 350 -50.10 -14.30 -12.25
N ASP A 351 -50.55 -13.05 -12.45
CA ASP A 351 -51.75 -12.47 -11.81
C ASP A 351 -51.75 -12.69 -10.29
N ASP A 352 -51.50 -11.61 -9.56
CA ASP A 352 -52.37 -11.09 -8.50
C ASP A 352 -51.51 -10.22 -7.57
N ASP A 353 -51.73 -8.91 -7.54
CA ASP A 353 -52.83 -8.22 -6.86
C ASP A 353 -52.50 -8.00 -5.38
N ASP A 354 -52.92 -6.82 -4.93
CA ASP A 354 -53.25 -6.53 -3.54
C ASP A 354 -52.10 -6.41 -2.53
N ASP A 355 -52.14 -5.55 -1.53
CA ASP A 355 -53.00 -4.43 -1.11
C ASP A 355 -52.32 -3.94 0.20
N ASP A 356 -52.90 -2.93 0.84
CA ASP A 356 -52.67 -2.52 2.24
C ASP A 356 -51.46 -1.59 2.42
N GLU A 357 -51.61 -0.26 2.38
CA GLU A 357 -52.42 0.58 3.29
C GLU A 357 -52.27 0.17 4.76
N ASP A 358 -51.65 1.06 5.55
CA ASP A 358 -51.87 1.32 6.99
C ASP A 358 -50.76 2.34 7.36
N GLU A 359 -50.99 3.66 7.28
CA GLU A 359 -51.73 4.44 8.28
C GLU A 359 -51.48 3.92 9.70
N ASP A 360 -50.63 4.61 10.45
CA ASP A 360 -50.90 4.85 11.87
C ASP A 360 -50.15 6.13 12.29
N GLU A 361 -50.95 7.19 12.32
CA GLU A 361 -50.76 8.37 13.15
C GLU A 361 -50.64 7.92 14.61
N ASP A 362 -49.62 8.37 15.33
CA ASP A 362 -49.72 8.53 16.79
C ASP A 362 -49.10 9.88 17.15
N GLU A 363 -49.96 10.89 17.14
CA GLU A 363 -49.91 12.00 18.09
C GLU A 363 -50.00 11.41 19.51
N ASP A 364 -49.12 11.81 20.43
CA ASP A 364 -49.55 12.10 21.80
C ASP A 364 -48.45 12.79 22.63
N ASP A 365 -48.83 13.99 23.06
CA ASP A 365 -48.43 14.81 24.24
C ASP A 365 -47.02 15.41 24.39
#